data_AF-A0A8S2FVW7-F1
#
_entry.id   AF-A0A8S2FVW7-F1
#
_cell.length_a   1.000
_cell.length_b   1.000
_cell.length_c   1.000
_cell.angle_alpha   90.00
_cell.angle_beta   90.00
_cell.angle_gamma   90.00
#
_symmetry.space_group_name_H-M   'P 1'
#
loop_
_entity.id
_entity.type
_entity.pdbx_description
1 polymer ?
#
loop_
_entity_poly.entity_id
_entity_poly.type
_entity_poly.pdbx_seq_one_letter_code
_entity_poly.pdbx_strand_id
1 'polypeptide(L)'
;LKQVAKEAAGPLSIERYSPSEREINHVLSTVTMTFNQPMIAVSSLNEVMNVEDLDISLTPKVEGRWRWTGTKTVQFEAKHRLPYSTEYTLKVNKEHCVSAIGGKYI
;
A
#
# COMPACT_ATOMS: atom_id res chain seq x y z
N LEU A 1 4.51 10.01 30.23
CA LEU A 1 4.47 9.80 28.76
C LEU A 1 5.07 8.43 28.48
N LYS A 2 4.22 7.39 28.37
CA LYS A 2 4.71 6.02 28.15
C LYS A 2 5.03 5.87 26.66
N GLN A 3 6.31 5.67 26.37
CA GLN A 3 6.76 5.06 25.14
C GLN A 3 6.02 3.72 25.02
N VAL A 4 5.08 3.64 24.09
CA VAL A 4 4.38 2.40 23.77
C VAL A 4 5.46 1.41 23.36
N ALA A 5 5.57 0.34 24.14
CA ALA A 5 6.51 -0.74 23.91
C ALA A 5 6.41 -1.18 22.44
N LYS A 6 7.55 -1.44 21.82
CA LYS A 6 7.69 -2.12 20.54
C LYS A 6 6.97 -3.46 20.67
N GLU A 7 5.67 -3.47 20.35
CA GLU A 7 4.86 -4.67 20.26
C GLU A 7 5.61 -5.57 19.27
N ALA A 8 5.96 -6.79 19.69
CA ALA A 8 6.68 -7.72 18.83
C ALA A 8 5.87 -7.84 17.54
N ALA A 9 6.44 -7.34 16.44
CA ALA A 9 5.69 -7.12 15.24
C ALA A 9 5.16 -8.47 14.75
N GLY A 10 3.84 -8.63 14.80
CA GLY A 10 3.16 -9.77 14.24
C GLY A 10 3.40 -9.85 12.73
N PRO A 11 2.93 -10.93 12.10
CA PRO A 11 3.10 -11.10 10.67
C PRO A 11 2.47 -9.93 9.90
N LEU A 12 3.22 -9.37 8.94
CA LEU A 12 2.71 -8.34 8.05
C LEU A 12 1.69 -8.95 7.11
N SER A 13 0.53 -8.32 7.05
CA SER A 13 -0.54 -8.68 6.12
C SER A 13 -1.25 -7.45 5.60
N ILE A 14 -1.90 -7.61 4.45
CA ILE A 14 -2.82 -6.61 3.91
C ILE A 14 -4.14 -6.80 4.65
N GLU A 15 -4.55 -5.77 5.40
CA GLU A 15 -5.81 -5.77 6.15
C GLU A 15 -6.98 -5.34 5.26
N ARG A 16 -6.74 -4.37 4.38
CA ARG A 16 -7.77 -3.83 3.49
C ARG A 16 -7.17 -3.43 2.16
N TYR A 17 -7.94 -3.62 1.10
CA TYR A 17 -7.69 -3.02 -0.19
C TYR A 17 -9.00 -2.46 -0.74
N SER A 18 -8.89 -1.42 -1.57
CA SER A 18 -10.03 -0.84 -2.28
C SER A 18 -9.57 -0.50 -3.70
N PRO A 19 -10.36 -0.82 -4.72
CA PRO A 19 -11.67 -1.48 -4.69
C PRO A 19 -11.55 -2.95 -4.27
N SER A 20 -12.50 -3.42 -3.45
CA SER A 20 -12.57 -4.84 -3.05
C SER A 20 -13.59 -5.63 -3.86
N GLU A 21 -14.45 -4.91 -4.57
CA GLU A 21 -15.44 -5.44 -5.47
C GLU A 21 -14.78 -6.07 -6.68
N ARG A 22 -15.30 -7.22 -7.11
CA ARG A 22 -14.84 -7.91 -8.31
C ARG A 22 -15.20 -7.14 -9.58
N GLU A 23 -16.31 -6.42 -9.55
CA GLU A 23 -16.82 -5.62 -10.66
C GLU A 23 -17.01 -4.17 -10.20
N ILE A 24 -16.46 -3.24 -10.97
CA ILE A 24 -16.47 -1.82 -10.66
C ILE A 24 -17.26 -1.13 -11.75
N ASN A 25 -18.43 -0.62 -11.38
CA ASN A 25 -19.39 0.02 -12.27
C ASN A 25 -19.30 1.56 -12.26
N HIS A 26 -18.22 2.12 -11.72
CA HIS A 26 -17.96 3.56 -11.65
C HIS A 26 -16.53 3.87 -12.09
N VAL A 27 -16.25 5.16 -12.33
CA VAL A 27 -14.91 5.61 -12.71
C VAL A 27 -13.96 5.36 -11.54
N LEU A 28 -12.91 4.57 -11.78
CA LEU A 28 -11.84 4.38 -10.81
C LEU A 28 -10.61 5.19 -11.25
N SER A 29 -10.13 6.03 -10.34
CA SER A 29 -8.86 6.78 -10.49
C SER A 29 -7.88 6.48 -9.37
N THR A 30 -8.31 5.74 -8.34
CA THR A 30 -7.48 5.45 -7.17
C THR A 30 -7.61 4.00 -6.72
N VAL A 31 -6.49 3.40 -6.33
CA VAL A 31 -6.43 2.09 -5.69
C VAL A 31 -5.74 2.28 -4.34
N THR A 32 -6.28 1.70 -3.27
CA THR A 32 -5.68 1.81 -1.93
C THR A 32 -5.42 0.44 -1.34
N MET A 33 -4.38 0.36 -0.53
CA MET A 33 -3.97 -0.84 0.19
C MET A 33 -3.52 -0.44 1.58
N THR A 34 -4.08 -1.08 2.60
CA THR A 34 -3.80 -0.84 4.01
C THR A 34 -3.23 -2.09 4.65
N PHE A 35 -2.09 -1.92 5.30
CA PHE A 35 -1.40 -2.95 6.07
C PHE A 35 -1.91 -3.00 7.50
N ASN A 36 -1.83 -4.17 8.14
CA ASN A 36 -2.22 -4.33 9.54
C ASN A 36 -1.33 -3.52 10.53
N GLN A 37 -0.12 -3.14 10.11
CA GLN A 37 0.87 -2.44 10.92
C GLN A 37 1.51 -1.24 10.18
N PRO A 38 2.08 -0.26 10.91
CA PRO A 38 2.75 0.89 10.30
C PRO A 38 3.95 0.46 9.46
N MET A 39 3.97 0.86 8.19
CA MET A 39 5.07 0.63 7.25
C MET A 39 6.08 1.78 7.26
N ILE A 40 5.62 2.99 7.54
CA ILE A 40 6.47 4.19 7.71
C ILE A 40 6.26 4.81 9.09
N ALA A 41 7.28 5.46 9.64
CA ALA A 41 7.17 6.19 10.90
C ALA A 41 6.50 7.56 10.70
N VAL A 42 5.66 8.00 11.64
CA VAL A 42 5.00 9.33 11.60
C VAL A 42 6.02 10.47 11.63
N SER A 43 7.15 10.28 12.33
CA SER A 43 8.15 11.31 12.61
C SER A 43 9.14 11.57 11.46
N SER A 44 9.18 10.72 10.45
CA SER A 44 10.25 10.74 9.45
C SER A 44 9.83 11.49 8.20
N LEU A 45 9.78 12.82 8.25
CA LEU A 45 9.64 13.68 7.06
C LEU A 45 10.83 13.53 6.08
N ASN A 46 12.00 13.07 6.56
CA ASN A 46 13.22 12.91 5.75
C ASN A 46 13.51 11.45 5.31
N GLU A 47 12.78 10.46 5.84
CA GLU A 47 12.97 9.03 5.54
C GLU A 47 11.61 8.35 5.34
N VAL A 48 10.73 8.98 4.57
CA VAL A 48 9.54 8.27 4.08
C VAL A 48 10.04 7.24 3.07
N MET A 49 9.96 5.95 3.42
CA MET A 49 10.18 4.86 2.46
C MET A 49 9.38 5.18 1.19
N ASN A 50 10.07 5.22 0.04
CA ASN A 50 9.38 5.46 -1.20
C ASN A 50 8.47 4.26 -1.44
N VAL A 51 7.24 4.49 -1.87
CA VAL A 51 6.32 3.37 -2.16
C VAL A 51 6.92 2.44 -3.23
N GLU A 52 7.78 2.99 -4.09
CA GLU A 52 8.54 2.25 -5.10
C GLU A 52 9.45 1.17 -4.49
N ASP A 53 9.92 1.35 -3.26
CA ASP A 53 10.78 0.39 -2.55
C ASP A 53 10.03 -0.90 -2.18
N LEU A 54 8.68 -0.86 -2.15
CA LEU A 54 7.83 -2.02 -1.85
C LEU A 54 7.66 -2.97 -3.05
N ASP A 55 8.22 -2.63 -4.22
CA ASP A 55 8.12 -3.41 -5.46
C ASP A 55 6.66 -3.82 -5.76
N ILE A 56 5.78 -2.82 -5.72
CA ILE A 56 4.36 -2.96 -6.02
C ILE A 56 4.15 -2.74 -7.51
N SER A 57 3.55 -3.72 -8.19
CA SER A 57 3.26 -3.64 -9.62
C SER A 57 1.77 -3.75 -9.90
N LEU A 58 1.28 -2.89 -10.79
CA LEU A 58 -0.10 -2.91 -11.30
C LEU A 58 -0.06 -3.34 -12.77
N THR A 59 -0.78 -4.40 -13.10
CA THR A 59 -0.90 -4.93 -14.47
C THR A 59 -2.36 -4.87 -14.92
N PRO A 60 -2.66 -4.34 -16.13
CA PRO A 60 -1.76 -3.70 -17.08
C PRO A 60 -1.14 -2.40 -16.53
N LYS A 61 -0.02 -1.95 -17.11
CA LYS A 61 0.67 -0.73 -16.67
C LYS A 61 -0.24 0.48 -16.85
N VAL A 62 -0.45 1.21 -15.76
CA VAL A 62 -1.22 2.45 -15.74
C VAL A 62 -0.28 3.58 -15.34
N GLU A 63 -0.30 4.68 -16.10
CA GLU A 63 0.38 5.89 -15.67
C GLU A 63 -0.28 6.45 -14.41
N GLY A 64 0.50 6.63 -13.36
CA GLY A 64 0.04 7.19 -12.11
C GLY A 64 1.18 7.36 -11.13
N ARG A 65 0.83 7.72 -9.90
CA ARG A 65 1.78 7.90 -8.81
C ARG A 65 1.33 7.12 -7.59
N TRP A 66 2.28 6.57 -6.89
CA TRP A 66 2.06 6.00 -5.59
C TRP A 66 2.34 7.03 -4.50
N ARG A 67 1.53 7.04 -3.45
CA ARG A 67 1.76 7.86 -2.26
C ARG A 67 1.26 7.17 -1.00
N TRP A 68 1.85 7.54 0.12
CA TRP A 68 1.30 7.21 1.43
C TRP A 68 0.13 8.15 1.77
N THR A 69 -0.99 7.60 2.22
CA THR A 69 -2.15 8.34 2.78
C THR A 69 -2.22 8.26 4.30
N GLY A 70 -1.25 7.58 4.92
CA GLY A 70 -1.05 7.42 6.35
C GLY A 70 0.17 6.52 6.56
N THR A 71 0.44 6.11 7.80
CA THR A 71 1.59 5.23 8.08
C THR A 71 1.38 3.78 7.67
N LYS A 72 0.13 3.38 7.43
CA LYS A 72 -0.29 2.02 7.09
C LYS A 72 -0.87 1.89 5.68
N THR A 73 -1.17 3.00 5.02
CA THR A 73 -1.99 2.99 3.81
C THR A 73 -1.23 3.61 2.66
N VAL A 74 -1.14 2.84 1.59
CA VAL A 74 -0.62 3.25 0.29
C VAL A 74 -1.78 3.49 -0.65
N GLN A 75 -1.71 4.54 -1.45
CA GLN A 75 -2.66 4.87 -2.50
C GLN A 75 -1.93 5.06 -3.83
N PHE A 76 -2.40 4.36 -4.86
CA PHE A 76 -2.11 4.67 -6.24
C PHE A 76 -3.13 5.68 -6.75
N GLU A 77 -2.65 6.75 -7.39
CA GLU A 77 -3.47 7.70 -8.12
C GLU A 77 -3.13 7.61 -9.60
N ALA A 78 -4.07 7.10 -10.40
CA ALA A 78 -3.93 7.06 -11.83
C ALA A 78 -3.99 8.49 -12.40
N LYS A 79 -3.10 8.80 -13.34
CA LYS A 79 -3.05 10.10 -14.03
C LYS A 79 -4.29 10.31 -14.89
N HIS A 80 -4.85 9.22 -15.39
CA HIS A 80 -6.08 9.19 -16.16
C HIS A 80 -7.02 8.15 -15.57
N ARG A 81 -8.32 8.25 -15.88
CA ARG A 81 -9.30 7.23 -15.50
C ARG A 81 -8.84 5.84 -15.98
N LEU A 82 -9.04 4.83 -15.16
CA LEU A 82 -8.77 3.46 -15.54
C LEU A 82 -9.77 3.03 -16.63
N PRO A 83 -9.30 2.43 -17.74
CA PRO A 83 -10.16 1.79 -18.72
C PRO A 83 -11.20 0.87 -18.10
N TYR A 84 -12.44 0.97 -18.59
CA TYR A 84 -13.50 0.02 -18.27
C TYR A 84 -13.20 -1.35 -18.87
N SER A 85 -13.87 -2.39 -18.34
CA SER A 85 -13.78 -3.76 -18.86
C SER A 85 -12.34 -4.29 -18.94
N THR A 86 -11.47 -3.81 -18.04
CA THR A 86 -10.07 -4.24 -17.95
C THR A 86 -9.84 -4.86 -16.60
N GLU A 87 -9.28 -6.07 -16.60
CA GLU A 87 -8.87 -6.73 -15.37
C GLU A 87 -7.52 -6.16 -14.91
N TYR A 88 -7.48 -5.70 -13.66
CA TYR A 88 -6.27 -5.18 -13.04
C TYR A 88 -5.79 -6.13 -11.95
N THR A 89 -4.52 -6.51 -12.02
CA THR A 89 -3.84 -7.31 -11.01
C THR A 89 -2.81 -6.45 -10.30
N LEU A 90 -2.98 -6.32 -8.98
CA LEU A 90 -1.98 -5.73 -8.10
C LEU A 90 -1.11 -6.85 -7.51
N LYS A 91 0.21 -6.78 -7.71
CA LYS A 91 1.17 -7.67 -7.07
C LYS A 91 2.05 -6.86 -6.13
N VAL A 92 2.26 -7.41 -4.95
CA VAL A 92 3.14 -6.87 -3.92
C VAL A 92 4.23 -7.88 -3.65
N ASN A 93 5.48 -7.47 -3.72
CA ASN A 93 6.59 -8.34 -3.39
C ASN A 93 6.74 -8.46 -1.87
N LYS A 94 6.42 -9.64 -1.35
CA LYS A 94 6.41 -9.93 0.09
C LYS A 94 7.80 -9.80 0.71
N GLU A 95 8.86 -10.11 -0.02
CA GLU A 95 10.24 -10.15 0.52
C GLU A 95 10.78 -8.74 0.82
N HIS A 96 10.30 -7.74 0.08
CA HIS A 96 10.68 -6.34 0.22
C HIS A 96 9.78 -5.58 1.21
N CYS A 97 8.72 -6.21 1.72
CA CYS A 97 7.78 -5.60 2.64
C CYS A 97 8.21 -5.81 4.10
N VAL A 98 8.87 -4.80 4.67
CA VAL A 98 9.20 -4.74 6.12
C VAL A 98 8.48 -3.55 6.74
N SER A 99 7.77 -3.78 7.84
CA SER A 99 7.07 -2.73 8.57
C SER A 99 8.04 -1.86 9.38
N ALA A 100 7.63 -0.64 9.71
CA ALA A 100 8.43 0.27 10.55
C ALA A 100 8.68 -0.29 11.96
N ILE A 101 7.86 -1.24 12.42
CA ILE A 101 8.03 -1.92 13.71
C ILE A 101 8.79 -3.25 13.60
N GLY A 102 9.25 -3.62 12.39
CA GLY A 102 10.08 -4.80 12.12
C GLY A 102 9.31 -6.07 11.76
N GLY A 103 8.02 -5.96 11.48
CA GLY A 103 7.17 -7.07 11.04
C GLY A 103 7.42 -7.39 9.58
N LYS A 104 7.48 -8.68 9.27
CA LYS A 104 7.74 -9.18 7.91
C LYS A 104 6.53 -9.89 7.36
N TYR A 105 6.37 -9.86 6.05
CA TYR A 105 5.36 -10.64 5.37
C TYR A 105 5.77 -12.13 5.44
N ILE A 106 4.87 -12.99 5.93
CA ILE A 106 5.04 -14.46 5.97
C ILE A 106 4.22 -15.18 4.89
#